data_AF-A0A6G3CV52-F1
#
_entry.id   AF-A0A6G3CV52-F1
#
_cell.length_a   1.000
_cell.length_b   1.000
_cell.length_c   1.000
_cell.angle_alpha   90.00
_cell.angle_beta   90.00
_cell.angle_gamma   90.00
#
_symmetry.space_group_name_H-M   'P 1'
#
loop_
_entity.id
_entity.type
_entity.pdbx_description
1 polymer ?
#
loop_
_entity_poly.entity_id
_entity_poly.type
_entity_poly.pdbx_seq_one_letter_code
_entity_poly.pdbx_strand_id
1 'polypeptide(L)'
;MSKGQDGDEPIFIRSNWGTSRYVYNPRNPVGMGLIIGSLLFAAIAMYSLRASSSWSEGELRDAVHAAVRDLEATPRTLDSWTGGYQSLIRDAVEESGEGPTSGSGVYVDAADDPYDKDADPSVDLFEVTARDVDAAFCLSVSPPEPDPVLTSVEVSLSVSVEEGRC
;
A
#
# COMPACT_ATOMS: atom_id res chain seq x y z
N MET A 1 48.24 -37.75 23.11
CA MET A 1 46.76 -37.69 23.06
C MET A 1 46.36 -36.22 23.03
N SER A 2 46.12 -35.67 21.83
CA SER A 2 45.60 -34.30 21.69
C SER A 2 44.13 -34.39 21.34
N LYS A 3 43.29 -33.71 22.13
CA LYS A 3 41.84 -33.57 21.93
C LYS A 3 41.60 -32.99 20.54
N GLY A 4 41.05 -33.81 19.65
CA GLY A 4 40.52 -33.34 18.36
C GLY A 4 39.38 -32.38 18.66
N GLN A 5 39.47 -31.18 18.11
CA GLN A 5 38.47 -30.14 18.25
C GLN A 5 37.13 -30.67 17.75
N ASP A 6 36.10 -30.58 18.58
CA ASP A 6 34.69 -30.91 18.26
C ASP A 6 34.06 -29.95 17.19
N GLY A 7 34.89 -29.35 16.32
CA GLY A 7 34.51 -28.32 15.35
C GLY A 7 34.53 -28.76 13.88
N ASP A 8 35.13 -29.91 13.56
CA ASP A 8 35.36 -30.37 12.18
C ASP A 8 34.40 -31.49 11.75
N GLU A 9 33.13 -31.43 12.17
CA GLU A 9 32.10 -32.29 11.58
C GLU A 9 31.88 -31.82 10.13
N PRO A 10 32.04 -32.65 9.08
CA PRO A 10 31.88 -32.20 7.70
C PRO A 10 30.39 -31.99 7.34
N ILE A 11 30.10 -30.93 6.57
CA ILE A 11 28.72 -30.56 6.15
C ILE A 11 28.11 -31.65 5.26
N PHE A 12 28.94 -32.33 4.48
CA PHE A 12 28.56 -33.49 3.68
C PHE A 12 29.32 -34.73 4.14
N ILE A 13 28.59 -35.79 4.46
CA ILE A 13 29.12 -37.12 4.78
C ILE A 13 28.90 -38.08 3.62
N ARG A 14 29.80 -39.04 3.44
CA ARG A 14 29.68 -40.05 2.38
C ARG A 14 28.62 -41.07 2.77
N SER A 15 27.67 -41.35 1.87
CA SER A 15 26.69 -42.42 2.05
C SER A 15 27.40 -43.78 2.06
N ASN A 16 27.13 -44.59 3.08
CA ASN A 16 27.57 -45.99 3.14
C ASN A 16 26.59 -46.95 2.44
N TRP A 17 25.50 -46.44 1.84
CA TRP A 17 24.49 -47.25 1.17
C TRP A 17 24.76 -47.40 -0.33
N GLY A 18 25.80 -48.17 -0.65
CA GLY A 18 26.09 -48.71 -2.00
C GLY A 18 26.47 -47.71 -3.10
N THR A 19 26.18 -46.43 -2.92
CA THR A 19 26.58 -45.34 -3.81
C THR A 19 27.37 -44.34 -2.99
N SER A 20 28.62 -44.10 -3.40
CA SER A 20 29.57 -43.23 -2.69
C SER A 20 29.22 -41.74 -2.81
N ARG A 21 27.92 -41.40 -2.77
CA ARG A 21 27.38 -40.05 -2.89
C ARG A 21 27.54 -39.30 -1.57
N TYR A 22 27.79 -38.01 -1.68
CA TYR A 22 27.81 -37.09 -0.54
C TYR A 22 26.37 -36.74 -0.14
N VAL A 23 26.06 -36.86 1.14
CA VAL A 23 24.74 -36.58 1.74
C VAL A 23 24.94 -35.55 2.85
N TYR A 24 23.98 -34.64 3.01
CA TYR A 24 24.02 -33.64 4.08
C TYR A 24 24.09 -34.31 5.45
N ASN A 25 24.98 -33.82 6.32
CA ASN A 25 25.09 -34.29 7.71
C ASN A 25 24.18 -33.45 8.62
N PRO A 26 23.04 -34.00 9.09
CA PRO A 26 22.11 -33.26 9.93
C PRO A 26 22.66 -32.96 11.33
N ARG A 27 23.79 -33.56 11.72
CA ARG A 27 24.46 -33.31 13.01
C ARG A 27 25.48 -32.18 12.96
N ASN A 28 25.73 -31.59 11.77
CA ASN A 28 26.64 -30.47 11.64
C ASN A 28 25.97 -29.15 12.11
N PRO A 29 26.49 -28.49 13.17
CA PRO A 29 25.89 -27.26 13.70
C PRO A 29 25.98 -26.07 12.73
N VAL A 30 27.02 -26.00 11.89
CA VAL A 30 27.19 -24.97 10.85
C VAL A 30 26.16 -25.16 9.75
N GLY A 31 25.99 -26.41 9.28
CA GLY A 31 24.98 -26.75 8.28
C GLY A 31 23.57 -26.39 8.77
N MET A 32 23.26 -26.72 10.02
CA MET A 32 21.95 -26.42 10.61
C MET A 32 21.75 -24.91 10.80
N GLY A 33 22.81 -24.21 11.21
CA GLY A 33 22.81 -22.74 11.28
C GLY A 33 22.52 -22.07 9.94
N LEU A 34 23.10 -22.57 8.84
CA LEU A 34 22.82 -22.06 7.49
C LEU A 34 21.38 -22.32 7.04
N ILE A 35 20.81 -23.49 7.37
CA ILE A 35 19.39 -23.76 7.08
C ILE A 35 18.49 -22.80 7.87
N ILE A 36 18.69 -22.66 9.17
CA ILE A 36 17.88 -21.75 10.00
C ILE A 36 18.05 -20.29 9.53
N GLY A 37 19.30 -19.87 9.30
CA GLY A 37 19.61 -18.51 8.85
C GLY A 37 18.99 -18.19 7.49
N SER A 38 19.05 -19.11 6.53
CA SER A 38 18.42 -18.92 5.22
C SER A 38 16.90 -18.85 5.31
N LEU A 39 16.26 -19.66 6.16
CA LEU A 39 14.81 -19.60 6.38
C LEU A 39 14.39 -18.27 7.03
N LEU A 40 15.13 -17.79 8.03
CA LEU A 40 14.89 -16.49 8.66
C LEU A 40 15.08 -15.35 7.67
N PHE A 41 16.15 -15.37 6.89
CA PHE A 41 16.39 -14.38 5.84
C PHE A 41 15.25 -14.37 4.81
N ALA A 42 14.81 -15.55 4.34
CA ALA A 42 13.69 -15.66 3.41
C ALA A 42 12.39 -15.12 4.02
N ALA A 43 12.10 -15.45 5.28
CA ALA A 43 10.91 -14.96 5.98
C ALA A 43 10.94 -13.44 6.15
N ILE A 44 12.08 -12.86 6.55
CA ILE A 44 12.26 -11.42 6.69
C ILE A 44 12.15 -10.72 5.33
N ALA A 45 12.77 -11.25 4.29
CA ALA A 45 12.68 -10.69 2.94
C ALA A 45 11.25 -10.72 2.41
N MET A 46 10.54 -11.84 2.57
CA MET A 46 9.13 -11.94 2.18
C MET A 46 8.23 -10.99 2.99
N TYR A 47 8.47 -10.87 4.29
CA TYR A 47 7.74 -9.92 5.15
C TYR A 47 8.00 -8.48 4.72
N SER A 48 9.25 -8.12 4.44
CA SER A 48 9.62 -6.77 4.00
C SER A 48 8.94 -6.41 2.67
N LEU A 49 8.90 -7.35 1.71
CA LEU A 49 8.23 -7.15 0.42
C LEU A 49 6.71 -7.01 0.58
N ARG A 50 6.11 -7.77 1.51
CA ARG A 50 4.68 -7.67 1.86
C ARG A 50 4.37 -6.33 2.51
N ALA A 51 5.16 -5.92 3.49
CA ALA A 51 4.94 -4.66 4.21
C ALA A 51 5.04 -3.45 3.28
N SER A 52 5.98 -3.47 2.32
CA SER A 52 6.08 -2.43 1.29
C SER A 52 4.95 -2.45 0.24
N SER A 53 4.04 -3.43 0.30
CA SER A 53 2.93 -3.59 -0.64
C SER A 53 1.56 -3.25 -0.06
N SER A 54 1.47 -3.00 1.26
CA SER A 54 0.21 -2.77 1.96
C SER A 54 0.21 -1.38 2.61
N TRP A 55 -0.94 -0.71 2.58
CA TRP A 55 -1.16 0.49 3.37
C TRP A 55 -1.27 0.14 4.85
N SER A 56 -0.69 0.95 5.73
CA SER A 56 -1.13 1.03 7.12
C SER A 56 -2.20 2.10 7.30
N GLU A 57 -3.01 1.99 8.37
CA GLU A 57 -4.04 3.00 8.69
C GLU A 57 -3.43 4.40 8.89
N GLY A 58 -2.27 4.47 9.55
CA GLY A 58 -1.56 5.73 9.76
C GLY A 58 -1.08 6.36 8.46
N GLU A 59 -0.46 5.57 7.58
CA GLU A 59 -0.01 6.04 6.26
C GLU A 59 -1.18 6.50 5.39
N LEU A 60 -2.30 5.76 5.40
CA LEU A 60 -3.49 6.17 4.65
C LEU A 60 -4.05 7.49 5.19
N ARG A 61 -4.17 7.63 6.53
CA ARG A 61 -4.62 8.86 7.19
C ARG A 61 -3.73 10.05 6.79
N ASP A 62 -2.42 9.89 6.93
CA ASP A 62 -1.45 10.94 6.63
C ASP A 62 -1.48 11.32 5.14
N ALA A 63 -1.59 10.33 4.25
CA ALA A 63 -1.72 10.54 2.81
C ALA A 63 -3.02 11.27 2.46
N VAL A 64 -4.18 10.87 3.00
CA VAL A 64 -5.45 11.57 2.75
C VAL A 64 -5.37 13.03 3.20
N HIS A 65 -4.84 13.30 4.39
CA HIS A 65 -4.68 14.68 4.85
C HIS A 65 -3.66 15.48 4.02
N ALA A 66 -2.61 14.83 3.52
CA ALA A 66 -1.63 15.47 2.63
C ALA A 66 -2.24 15.77 1.25
N ALA A 67 -3.00 14.84 0.69
CA ALA A 67 -3.75 15.00 -0.55
C ALA A 67 -4.74 16.16 -0.46
N VAL A 68 -5.51 16.27 0.63
CA VAL A 68 -6.43 17.40 0.86
C VAL A 68 -5.68 18.72 0.81
N ARG A 69 -4.57 18.85 1.55
CA ARG A 69 -3.76 20.07 1.54
C ARG A 69 -3.23 20.40 0.16
N ASP A 70 -2.82 19.40 -0.61
CA ASP A 70 -2.34 19.61 -1.98
C ASP A 70 -3.48 20.05 -2.91
N LEU A 71 -4.63 19.37 -2.86
CA LEU A 71 -5.83 19.70 -3.63
C LEU A 71 -6.30 21.14 -3.39
N GLU A 72 -6.25 21.61 -2.14
CA GLU A 72 -6.61 22.99 -1.78
C GLU A 72 -5.52 24.03 -2.11
N ALA A 73 -4.26 23.62 -2.19
CA ALA A 73 -3.13 24.55 -2.39
C ALA A 73 -3.05 25.13 -3.80
N THR A 74 -3.45 24.36 -4.82
CA THR A 74 -3.30 24.74 -6.22
C THR A 74 -4.63 24.57 -6.97
N PRO A 75 -5.06 25.59 -7.75
CA PRO A 75 -6.19 25.43 -8.66
C PRO A 75 -6.01 24.22 -9.58
N ARG A 76 -7.08 23.44 -9.75
CA ARG A 76 -7.08 22.22 -10.55
C ARG A 76 -7.77 22.46 -11.88
N THR A 77 -7.15 21.95 -12.94
CA THR A 77 -7.71 22.01 -14.27
C THR A 77 -8.48 20.74 -14.54
N LEU A 78 -9.80 20.87 -14.65
CA LEU A 78 -10.69 19.80 -15.07
C LEU A 78 -10.87 19.87 -16.58
N ASP A 79 -10.67 18.77 -17.28
CA ASP A 79 -11.03 18.62 -18.67
C ASP A 79 -11.64 17.22 -18.91
N SER A 80 -12.19 17.01 -20.10
CA SER A 80 -12.83 15.73 -20.45
C SER A 80 -11.86 14.54 -20.48
N TRP A 81 -10.54 14.77 -20.41
CA TRP A 81 -9.48 13.77 -20.54
C TRP A 81 -8.81 13.41 -19.21
N THR A 82 -8.70 14.36 -18.26
CA THR A 82 -8.09 14.16 -16.94
C THR A 82 -8.96 13.34 -15.99
N GLY A 83 -10.25 13.21 -16.31
CA GLY A 83 -11.23 12.53 -15.45
C GLY A 83 -11.79 13.44 -14.36
N GLY A 84 -12.81 12.97 -13.66
CA GLY A 84 -13.50 13.74 -12.61
C GLY A 84 -12.73 13.83 -11.29
N TYR A 85 -13.39 14.34 -10.26
CA TYR A 85 -12.82 14.44 -8.92
C TYR A 85 -12.36 13.10 -8.37
N GLN A 86 -13.04 12.01 -8.68
CA GLN A 86 -12.63 10.66 -8.26
C GLN A 86 -11.19 10.33 -8.68
N SER A 87 -10.80 10.61 -9.93
CA SER A 87 -9.43 10.35 -10.39
C SER A 87 -8.44 11.33 -9.77
N LEU A 88 -8.80 12.61 -9.67
CA LEU A 88 -7.93 13.62 -9.05
C LEU A 88 -7.63 13.32 -7.58
N ILE A 89 -8.65 12.92 -6.81
CA ILE A 89 -8.50 12.56 -5.40
C ILE A 89 -7.63 11.32 -5.27
N ARG A 90 -7.89 10.27 -6.08
CA ARG A 90 -7.08 9.05 -6.05
C ARG A 90 -5.62 9.36 -6.36
N ASP A 91 -5.36 10.11 -7.42
CA ASP A 91 -4.01 10.43 -7.86
C ASP A 91 -3.29 11.28 -6.79
N ALA A 92 -3.98 12.23 -6.16
CA ALA A 92 -3.42 13.03 -5.07
C ALA A 92 -3.09 12.20 -3.81
N VAL A 93 -3.94 11.22 -3.46
CA VAL A 93 -3.66 10.30 -2.33
C VAL A 93 -2.49 9.37 -2.65
N GLU A 94 -2.40 8.87 -3.88
CA GLU A 94 -1.28 8.03 -4.31
C GLU A 94 0.05 8.79 -4.38
N GLU A 95 0.04 10.06 -4.79
CA GLU A 95 1.25 10.91 -4.88
C GLU A 95 1.73 11.44 -3.51
N SER A 96 0.80 11.64 -2.57
CA SER A 96 1.11 12.28 -1.28
C SER A 96 1.60 11.33 -0.19
N GLY A 97 1.42 10.02 -0.35
CA GLY A 97 1.87 9.02 0.63
C GLY A 97 3.16 8.29 0.25
N GLU A 98 3.85 7.73 1.24
CA GLU A 98 4.77 6.58 1.04
C GLU A 98 3.97 5.29 0.72
N GLY A 99 3.05 5.37 -0.23
CA GLY A 99 2.25 4.24 -0.67
C GLY A 99 3.10 3.14 -1.31
N PRO A 100 2.54 1.94 -1.47
CA PRO A 100 3.26 0.83 -2.08
C PRO A 100 3.73 1.16 -3.51
N THR A 101 5.02 0.99 -3.77
CA THR A 101 5.68 1.34 -5.05
C THR A 101 5.16 0.58 -6.28
N SER A 102 4.32 -0.44 -6.07
CA SER A 102 3.72 -1.24 -7.13
C SER A 102 2.22 -1.41 -6.93
N GLY A 103 1.46 -0.34 -7.19
CA GLY A 103 0.09 -0.42 -7.69
C GLY A 103 -1.04 -0.43 -6.65
N SER A 104 -1.87 0.62 -6.72
CA SER A 104 -3.33 0.58 -6.58
C SER A 104 -3.87 -0.18 -5.36
N GLY A 105 -3.59 0.38 -4.19
CA GLY A 105 -4.24 -0.02 -2.94
C GLY A 105 -5.45 0.84 -2.59
N VAL A 106 -5.55 2.05 -3.14
CA VAL A 106 -6.54 3.06 -2.76
C VAL A 106 -7.74 3.01 -3.71
N TYR A 107 -8.93 3.03 -3.12
CA TYR A 107 -10.20 3.14 -3.83
C TYR A 107 -10.87 4.44 -3.40
N VAL A 108 -11.32 5.20 -4.37
CA VAL A 108 -12.12 6.41 -4.16
C VAL A 108 -13.43 6.15 -4.88
N ASP A 109 -14.55 6.18 -4.15
CA ASP A 109 -15.89 5.97 -4.69
C ASP A 109 -16.77 7.17 -4.38
N ALA A 110 -17.59 7.60 -5.33
CA ALA A 110 -18.58 8.64 -5.08
C ALA A 110 -19.63 8.10 -4.10
N ALA A 111 -19.88 8.86 -3.03
CA ALA A 111 -20.80 8.49 -1.97
C ALA A 111 -22.14 9.23 -2.06
N ASP A 112 -22.27 10.22 -2.94
CA ASP A 112 -23.54 10.91 -3.16
C ASP A 112 -24.62 9.95 -3.69
N ASP A 113 -25.72 9.85 -2.95
CA ASP A 113 -26.92 9.19 -3.44
C ASP A 113 -27.70 10.18 -4.32
N PRO A 114 -27.84 9.95 -5.64
CA PRO A 114 -28.58 10.83 -6.53
C PRO A 114 -30.08 10.93 -6.19
N TYR A 115 -30.58 10.10 -5.27
CA TYR A 115 -31.96 10.10 -4.80
C TYR A 115 -32.13 10.66 -3.40
N ASP A 116 -31.04 11.01 -2.70
CA ASP A 116 -31.13 11.69 -1.41
C ASP A 116 -31.51 13.16 -1.62
N LYS A 117 -32.56 13.58 -0.94
CA LYS A 117 -33.14 14.93 -1.05
C LYS A 117 -32.59 15.86 0.02
N ASP A 118 -31.98 15.29 1.05
CA ASP A 118 -31.39 15.99 2.17
C ASP A 118 -29.87 16.20 1.96
N ALA A 119 -29.29 15.61 0.91
CA ALA A 119 -27.91 15.84 0.50
C ALA A 119 -27.68 17.31 0.12
N ASP A 120 -26.54 17.86 0.55
CA ASP A 120 -26.16 19.25 0.25
C ASP A 120 -25.72 19.36 -1.21
N PRO A 121 -26.45 20.08 -2.09
CA PRO A 121 -26.13 20.16 -3.52
C PRO A 121 -24.90 21.02 -3.80
N SER A 122 -24.26 21.60 -2.79
CA SER A 122 -23.05 22.43 -2.91
C SER A 122 -21.75 21.66 -2.69
N VAL A 123 -21.82 20.38 -2.36
CA VAL A 123 -20.64 19.52 -2.16
C VAL A 123 -20.84 18.18 -2.83
N ASP A 124 -19.75 17.58 -3.29
CA ASP A 124 -19.71 16.17 -3.69
C ASP A 124 -19.02 15.35 -2.60
N LEU A 125 -19.58 14.19 -2.27
CA LEU A 125 -19.05 13.26 -1.27
C LEU A 125 -18.28 12.13 -1.94
N PHE A 126 -17.09 11.84 -1.42
CA PHE A 126 -16.26 10.72 -1.84
C PHE A 126 -15.77 9.91 -0.66
N GLU A 127 -15.91 8.59 -0.72
CA GLU A 127 -15.33 7.68 0.26
C GLU A 127 -13.97 7.18 -0.23
N VAL A 128 -12.94 7.33 0.60
CA VAL A 128 -11.59 6.81 0.36
C VAL A 128 -11.34 5.61 1.25
N THR A 129 -10.99 4.48 0.65
CA THR A 129 -10.62 3.23 1.34
C THR A 129 -9.34 2.65 0.76
N ALA A 130 -8.75 1.67 1.45
CA ALA A 130 -7.68 0.87 0.86
C ALA A 130 -7.83 -0.62 1.16
N ARG A 131 -7.35 -1.47 0.25
CA ARG A 131 -7.59 -2.93 0.27
C ARG A 131 -7.23 -3.61 1.59
N ASP A 132 -6.11 -3.22 2.19
CA ASP A 132 -5.48 -3.93 3.30
C ASP A 132 -5.74 -3.26 4.66
N VAL A 133 -6.62 -2.25 4.72
CA VAL A 133 -7.00 -1.54 5.95
C VAL A 133 -8.51 -1.38 6.03
N ASP A 134 -9.06 -1.50 7.25
CA ASP A 134 -10.49 -1.29 7.49
C ASP A 134 -10.86 0.20 7.67
N ALA A 135 -9.90 1.10 7.45
CA ALA A 135 -10.08 2.54 7.55
C ALA A 135 -10.79 3.09 6.32
N ALA A 136 -11.73 3.99 6.56
CA ALA A 136 -12.44 4.76 5.55
C ALA A 136 -12.37 6.24 5.91
N PHE A 137 -12.37 7.10 4.90
CA PHE A 137 -12.41 8.55 5.07
C PHE A 137 -13.47 9.12 4.13
N CYS A 138 -14.38 9.91 4.68
CA CYS A 138 -15.39 10.64 3.91
C CYS A 138 -14.85 12.03 3.58
N LEU A 139 -14.76 12.33 2.28
CA LEU A 139 -14.34 13.63 1.76
C LEU A 139 -15.55 14.39 1.26
N SER A 140 -15.67 15.67 1.64
CA SER A 140 -16.64 16.58 1.04
C SER A 140 -15.89 17.63 0.23
N VAL A 141 -16.18 17.69 -1.07
CA VAL A 141 -15.47 18.53 -2.04
C VAL A 141 -16.39 19.64 -2.52
N SER A 142 -15.96 20.88 -2.40
CA SER A 142 -16.65 22.06 -2.89
C SER A 142 -15.73 22.89 -3.79
N PRO A 143 -16.22 23.49 -4.89
CA PRO A 143 -17.58 23.34 -5.45
C PRO A 143 -17.82 21.94 -6.03
N PRO A 144 -19.08 21.55 -6.32
CA PRO A 144 -19.37 20.26 -6.95
C PRO A 144 -18.77 20.20 -8.36
N GLU A 145 -18.56 18.99 -8.86
CA GLU A 145 -17.94 18.72 -10.14
C GLU A 145 -18.73 19.41 -11.25
N PRO A 146 -18.09 20.30 -12.04
CA PRO A 146 -18.78 20.97 -13.13
C PRO A 146 -19.15 19.95 -14.21
N ASP A 147 -20.29 20.18 -14.85
CA ASP A 147 -20.73 19.37 -15.99
C ASP A 147 -19.60 19.22 -17.03
N PRO A 148 -19.39 18.01 -17.59
CA PRO A 148 -18.31 17.77 -18.54
C PRO A 148 -18.50 18.65 -19.78
N VAL A 149 -17.68 19.70 -19.86
CA VAL A 149 -17.62 20.64 -20.98
C VAL A 149 -16.41 20.33 -21.86
N LEU A 150 -16.51 20.67 -23.15
CA LEU A 150 -15.42 20.48 -24.13
C LEU A 150 -14.17 21.35 -23.85
N THR A 151 -14.25 22.25 -22.87
CA THR A 151 -13.22 23.21 -22.50
C THR A 151 -12.72 22.94 -21.10
N SER A 152 -11.43 23.17 -20.84
CA SER A 152 -10.85 23.05 -19.51
C SER A 152 -11.38 24.14 -18.57
N VAL A 153 -11.74 23.76 -17.34
CA VAL A 153 -12.19 24.68 -16.29
C VAL A 153 -11.19 24.62 -15.13
N GLU A 154 -10.72 25.78 -14.69
CA GLU A 154 -9.91 25.87 -13.47
C GLU A 154 -10.83 26.02 -12.26
N VAL A 155 -10.70 25.11 -11.29
CA VAL A 155 -11.46 25.12 -10.04
C VAL A 155 -10.52 25.20 -8.86
N SER A 156 -10.86 26.04 -7.88
CA SER A 156 -10.21 26.04 -6.57
C SER A 156 -11.05 25.19 -5.65
N LEU A 157 -10.50 24.10 -5.16
CA LEU A 157 -11.21 23.14 -4.32
C LEU A 157 -11.06 23.54 -2.85
N SER A 158 -12.14 23.34 -2.09
CA SER A 158 -12.09 23.20 -0.65
C SER A 158 -12.57 21.79 -0.30
N VAL A 159 -11.78 21.08 0.50
CA VAL A 159 -12.00 19.68 0.81
C VAL A 159 -11.97 19.48 2.31
N SER A 160 -13.08 19.05 2.89
CA SER A 160 -13.15 18.58 4.27
C SER A 160 -13.02 17.06 4.33
N VAL A 161 -12.41 16.56 5.40
CA VAL A 161 -12.24 15.13 5.64
C VAL A 161 -12.79 14.74 7.01
N GLU A 162 -13.59 13.69 7.03
CA GLU A 162 -14.10 13.04 8.24
C GLU A 162 -13.60 11.58 8.28
N GLU A 163 -13.16 11.12 9.45
CA GLU A 163 -12.78 9.72 9.63
C GLU A 163 -14.04 8.85 9.74
N GLY A 164 -14.12 7.81 8.93
CA GLY A 164 -15.28 6.94 8.82
C GLY A 164 -15.81 6.86 7.40
N ARG A 165 -16.91 6.13 7.27
CA ARG A 165 -17.64 6.01 6.01
C ARG A 165 -18.52 7.23 5.78
N CYS A 166 -18.80 7.49 4.51
CA CYS A 166 -19.98 8.23 4.11
C CYS A 166 -21.20 7.26 4.23
#